data_AF-A0A0B4E9T9-F1
#
_entry.id   AF-A0A0B4E9T9-F1
#
_cell.length_a   1.000
_cell.length_b   1.000
_cell.length_c   1.000
_cell.angle_alpha   90.00
_cell.angle_beta   90.00
_cell.angle_gamma   90.00
#
_symmetry.space_group_name_H-M   'P 1'
#
loop_
_entity.id
_entity.type
_entity.pdbx_description
1 polymer ?
#
loop_
_entity_poly.entity_id
_entity_poly.type
_entity_poly.pdbx_seq_one_letter_code
_entity_poly.pdbx_strand_id
1 'polypeptide(L)' 'MSNVYEESLKLHEANRGKLSVTSKVSVKNREDLSLAYSPGVAEPCRKIQEKKKRYTVILLVEIW' A
#
# COMPACT_ATOMS: atom_id res chain seq x y z
N MET A 1 -24.27 -5.30 31.23
CA MET A 1 -23.15 -5.81 30.42
C MET A 1 -23.51 -5.55 28.96
N SER A 2 -22.65 -4.89 28.21
CA SER A 2 -22.87 -4.69 26.77
C SER A 2 -22.89 -6.04 26.06
N ASN A 3 -23.83 -6.18 25.13
CA ASN A 3 -23.95 -7.38 24.32
C ASN A 3 -22.81 -7.41 23.29
N VAL A 4 -22.08 -8.53 23.16
CA VAL A 4 -20.97 -8.71 22.20
C VAL A 4 -21.40 -8.37 20.77
N TYR A 5 -22.66 -8.62 20.41
CA TYR A 5 -23.20 -8.26 19.11
C TYR A 5 -23.27 -6.74 18.89
N GLU A 6 -23.65 -5.96 19.89
CA GLU A 6 -23.70 -4.49 19.80
C GLU A 6 -22.29 -3.89 19.74
N GLU A 7 -21.33 -4.45 20.48
CA GLU A 7 -19.93 -4.02 20.43
C GLU A 7 -19.30 -4.32 19.06
N SER A 8 -19.62 -5.49 18.48
CA SER A 8 -19.16 -5.84 17.13
C SER A 8 -19.72 -4.88 16.07
N LEU A 9 -20.98 -4.47 16.18
CA LEU A 9 -21.59 -3.49 15.27
C LEU A 9 -20.88 -2.14 15.37
N LYS A 10 -20.69 -1.61 16.59
CA LYS A 10 -19.96 -0.35 16.83
C LYS A 10 -18.53 -0.40 16.29
N LEU A 11 -17.84 -1.53 16.47
CA LEU A 11 -16.47 -1.71 15.98
C LEU A 11 -16.41 -1.65 14.44
N HIS A 12 -17.33 -2.28 13.73
CA HIS A 12 -17.34 -2.27 12.26
C HIS A 12 -17.83 -0.95 11.68
N GLU A 13 -18.77 -0.28 12.33
CA GLU A 13 -19.20 1.06 11.95
C GLU A 13 -18.07 2.08 12.08
N ALA A 14 -17.35 2.06 13.21
CA ALA A 14 -16.24 2.96 13.48
C ALA A 14 -15.04 2.74 12.55
N ASN A 15 -14.71 1.48 12.23
CA ASN A 15 -13.54 1.14 11.42
C ASN A 15 -13.83 0.97 9.92
N ARG A 16 -15.11 1.00 9.52
CA ARG A 16 -15.58 0.81 8.12
C ARG A 16 -14.93 -0.37 7.40
N GLY A 17 -14.78 -1.48 8.11
CA GLY A 17 -14.05 -2.64 7.64
C GLY A 17 -13.09 -3.18 8.69
N LYS A 18 -12.27 -4.16 8.27
CA LYS A 18 -11.31 -4.86 9.13
C LYS A 18 -9.87 -4.77 8.61
N LEU A 19 -9.72 -4.55 7.32
CA LEU A 19 -8.44 -4.58 6.62
C LEU A 19 -8.15 -3.20 6.06
N SER A 20 -6.89 -2.79 6.17
CA SER A 20 -6.34 -1.62 5.49
C SER A 20 -5.05 -2.01 4.80
N VAL A 21 -4.77 -1.35 3.68
CA VAL A 21 -3.47 -1.42 3.01
C VAL A 21 -2.82 -0.06 3.18
N THR A 22 -1.67 -0.03 3.83
CA THR A 22 -0.91 1.19 4.08
C THR A 22 0.44 1.13 3.38
N SER A 23 0.92 2.28 2.90
CA SER A 23 2.24 2.36 2.29
C SER A 23 3.32 2.06 3.33
N LYS A 24 4.30 1.22 2.94
CA LYS A 24 5.50 0.97 3.75
C LYS A 24 6.53 2.09 3.64
N VAL A 25 6.38 2.99 2.67
CA VAL A 25 7.29 4.11 2.41
C VAL A 25 6.54 5.43 2.57
N SER A 26 7.20 6.42 3.17
CA SER A 26 6.66 7.77 3.27
C SER A 26 6.77 8.48 1.92
N VAL A 27 5.69 9.14 1.49
CA VAL A 27 5.68 9.98 0.28
C VAL A 27 5.16 11.36 0.69
N LYS A 28 6.05 12.35 0.81
CA LYS A 28 5.74 13.70 1.31
C LYS A 28 5.91 14.79 0.25
N ASN A 29 6.75 14.54 -0.74
CA ASN A 29 7.09 15.50 -1.78
C ASN A 29 7.13 14.82 -3.16
N ARG A 30 7.47 15.59 -4.18
CA ARG A 30 7.52 15.12 -5.57
C ARG A 30 8.64 14.12 -5.78
N GLU A 31 9.78 14.33 -5.13
CA GLU A 31 10.96 13.49 -5.23
C GLU A 31 10.67 12.08 -4.67
N ASP A 32 9.99 11.99 -3.52
CA ASP A 32 9.54 10.73 -2.93
C ASP A 32 8.56 9.99 -3.86
N LEU A 33 7.64 10.73 -4.49
CA LEU A 33 6.67 10.15 -5.42
C LEU A 33 7.38 9.60 -6.67
N SER A 34 8.36 10.33 -7.20
CA SER A 34 9.17 9.89 -8.34
C SER A 34 10.02 8.65 -8.05
N LEU A 35 10.40 8.42 -6.79
CA LEU A 35 11.11 7.20 -6.36
C LEU A 35 10.16 6.01 -6.16
N ALA A 36 9.01 6.24 -5.52
CA ALA A 36 8.02 5.20 -5.26
C ALA A 36 7.25 4.78 -6.53
N TYR A 37 7.16 5.67 -7.51
CA TYR A 37 6.42 5.48 -8.75
C TYR A 37 7.27 5.88 -9.97
N SER A 38 6.66 6.41 -11.03
CA SER A 38 7.35 6.85 -12.24
C SER A 38 8.21 8.09 -12.00
N PRO A 39 9.47 8.14 -12.50
CA PRO A 39 10.15 7.12 -13.31
C PRO A 39 10.93 6.05 -12.50
N GLY A 40 11.10 6.22 -11.18
CA GLY A 40 11.98 5.38 -10.34
C GLY A 40 11.62 3.89 -10.32
N VAL A 41 10.33 3.56 -10.41
CA VAL A 41 9.80 2.19 -10.44
C VAL A 41 10.30 1.35 -11.63
N ALA A 42 10.79 1.99 -12.70
CA ALA A 42 11.31 1.28 -13.87
C ALA A 42 12.53 0.41 -13.56
N GLU A 43 13.42 0.86 -12.67
CA GLU A 43 14.65 0.13 -12.36
C GLU A 43 14.43 -1.18 -11.59
N PRO A 44 13.62 -1.23 -10.50
CA PRO A 44 13.30 -2.50 -9.87
C PRO A 44 12.58 -3.45 -10.85
N CYS A 45 11.71 -2.95 -11.74
CA CYS A 45 11.10 -3.77 -12.80
C CYS A 45 12.14 -4.42 -13.73
N ARG A 46 13.11 -3.65 -14.23
CA ARG A 46 14.21 -4.17 -15.07
C ARG A 46 15.03 -5.24 -14.35
N LYS A 47 15.33 -5.02 -13.07
CA LYS A 47 16.12 -5.98 -12.27
C LYS A 47 15.38 -7.28 -11.97
N ILE A 48 14.05 -7.24 -11.83
CA ILE A 48 13.21 -8.45 -11.73
C ILE A 48 13.25 -9.21 -13.06
N GLN A 49 13.10 -8.50 -14.19
CA GLN A 49 13.15 -9.09 -15.52
C GLN A 49 14.49 -9.80 -15.78
N GLU A 50 15.60 -9.20 -15.38
CA GLU A 50 16.94 -9.78 -15.47
C GLU A 50 17.18 -10.98 -14.51
N LYS A 51 16.17 -11.38 -13.72
CA LYS A 51 16.27 -12.39 -12.63
C LYS A 51 17.35 -12.09 -11.59
N LYS A 52 17.84 -10.84 -11.52
CA LYS A 52 18.94 -10.46 -10.64
C LYS A 52 18.48 -10.34 -9.19
N LYS A 53 17.24 -9.91 -8.94
CA LYS A 53 16.68 -9.72 -7.59
C LYS A 53 15.16 -9.88 -7.57
N ARG A 54 14.64 -10.47 -6.49
CA ARG A 54 13.21 -10.42 -6.15
C ARG A 54 12.94 -9.14 -5.36
N TYR A 55 12.31 -8.14 -5.97
CA TYR A 55 11.74 -7.01 -5.24
C TYR A 55 10.30 -7.35 -4.87
N THR A 56 9.96 -7.15 -3.60
CA THR A 56 8.66 -7.54 -3.04
C THR A 56 7.60 -6.53 -3.46
N VAL A 57 6.73 -6.93 -4.39
CA VAL A 57 5.45 -6.29 -4.76
C VAL A 57 5.57 -4.83 -5.19
N ILE A 58 5.65 -4.60 -6.51
CA ILE A 58 5.49 -3.28 -7.11
C ILE A 58 3.99 -3.10 -7.38
N LEU A 59 3.30 -2.39 -6.49
CA LEU A 59 1.94 -1.91 -6.78
C LEU A 59 2.07 -0.72 -7.72
N LEU A 60 1.80 -0.95 -9.01
CA LEU A 60 1.56 0.13 -9.95
C LEU A 60 0.17 0.70 -9.62
N VAL A 61 0.14 1.82 -8.90
CA VAL A 61 -1.11 2.60 -8.78
C VAL A 61 -1.16 3.50 -10.01
N GLU A 62 -1.97 3.12 -10.99
CA GLU A 62 -2.32 4.03 -12.08
C GLU A 62 -3.07 5.23 -11.49
N ILE A 63 -2.36 6.33 -11.28
CA ILE A 63 -2.97 7.64 -11.04
C ILE A 63 -3.22 8.23 -12.43
N TRP A 64 -4.40 7.93 -12.98
CA TRP A 64 -5.04 8.75 -14.03
C TRP A 64 -6.04 9.68 -13.37
#